data_AF-A0A9X4KZS5-F1
#
_entry.id   AF-A0A9X4KZS5-F1
#
_cell.length_a   1.000
_cell.length_b   1.000
_cell.length_c   1.000
_cell.angle_alpha   90.00
_cell.angle_beta   90.00
_cell.angle_gamma   90.00
#
_symmetry.space_group_name_H-M   'P 1'
#
loop_
_entity.id
_entity.type
_entity.pdbx_description
1 polymer ?
#
loop_
_entity_poly.entity_id
_entity_poly.type
_entity_poly.pdbx_seq_one_letter_code
_entity_poly.pdbx_strand_id
1 'polypeptide(L)'
;MSFALLIFPYLSSPGKTFRSLFASMSVAAAVVLVHIVPLLLIFGPELSSNLNYPELELLRFMRSGSFLETLDPALIALWLISIFVKLGFIVFVISLILARSFRLTDTKPFVFPITVFIAVGSLAIVKSNTQFRSMMGGGLLTVFWISELIPVVYYLVDTIRRNWGQEKEASSE
;
A
#
# COMPACT_ATOMS: atom_id res chain seq x y z
N MET A 1 -4.97 -2.55 3.17
CA MET A 1 -5.51 -2.57 4.56
C MET A 1 -4.77 -3.53 5.48
N SER A 2 -4.16 -4.61 4.97
CA SER A 2 -3.54 -5.66 5.78
C SER A 2 -2.44 -5.17 6.76
N PHE A 3 -1.74 -4.06 6.46
CA PHE A 3 -0.73 -3.49 7.34
C PHE A 3 -1.27 -2.86 8.63
N ALA A 4 -2.52 -2.38 8.63
CA ALA A 4 -3.11 -1.74 9.80
C ALA A 4 -3.26 -2.74 10.98
N LEU A 5 -3.51 -4.02 10.69
CA LEU A 5 -3.57 -5.09 11.68
C LEU A 5 -2.23 -5.31 12.40
N LEU A 6 -1.11 -5.10 11.69
CA LEU A 6 0.24 -5.26 12.25
C LEU A 6 0.64 -4.08 13.13
N ILE A 7 0.09 -2.90 12.85
CA ILE A 7 0.30 -1.67 13.63
C ILE A 7 -0.69 -1.58 14.81
N PHE A 8 -1.83 -2.29 14.74
CA PHE A 8 -2.84 -2.35 15.81
C PHE A 8 -2.27 -2.55 17.24
N PRO A 9 -1.33 -3.48 17.50
CA PRO A 9 -0.76 -3.65 18.85
C PRO A 9 0.12 -2.48 19.32
N TYR A 10 0.54 -1.59 18.42
CA TYR A 10 1.31 -0.38 18.75
C TYR A 10 0.43 0.86 18.94
N LEU A 11 -0.89 0.75 18.75
CA LEU A 11 -1.83 1.85 18.95
C LEU A 11 -2.32 1.89 20.40
N SER A 12 -2.10 3.02 21.08
CA SER A 12 -2.27 3.18 22.53
C SER A 12 -3.73 3.09 23.03
N SER A 13 -4.75 3.13 22.17
CA SER A 13 -6.17 3.21 22.60
C SER A 13 -7.18 2.56 21.64
N PRO A 14 -7.52 1.26 21.78
CA PRO A 14 -8.33 0.51 20.81
C PRO A 14 -9.74 1.08 20.56
N GLY A 15 -10.37 1.70 21.57
CA GLY A 15 -11.72 2.27 21.44
C GLY A 15 -11.83 3.54 20.58
N LYS A 16 -10.76 4.34 20.48
CA LYS A 16 -10.71 5.51 19.57
C LYS A 16 -10.10 5.17 18.21
N THR A 17 -9.47 4.01 18.10
CA THR A 17 -8.78 3.54 16.90
C THR A 17 -9.74 3.44 15.71
N PHE A 18 -10.97 2.96 15.88
CA PHE A 18 -11.88 2.81 14.74
C PHE A 18 -12.27 4.16 14.11
N ARG A 19 -12.57 5.17 14.92
CA ARG A 19 -12.90 6.52 14.43
C ARG A 19 -11.69 7.19 13.77
N SER A 20 -10.51 7.01 14.35
CA SER A 20 -9.26 7.52 13.76
C SER A 20 -8.91 6.84 12.44
N LEU A 21 -9.09 5.51 12.36
CA LEU A 21 -8.88 4.74 11.14
C LEU A 21 -9.85 5.18 10.05
N PHE A 22 -11.15 5.29 10.38
CA PHE A 22 -12.15 5.76 9.44
C PHE A 22 -11.86 7.18 8.95
N ALA A 23 -11.51 8.10 9.85
CA ALA A 23 -11.12 9.46 9.47
C ALA A 23 -9.90 9.46 8.55
N SER A 24 -8.85 8.69 8.88
CA SER A 24 -7.66 8.58 8.03
C SER A 24 -7.96 7.98 6.65
N MET A 25 -8.88 7.02 6.58
CA MET A 25 -9.35 6.40 5.34
C MET A 25 -10.13 7.39 4.48
N SER A 26 -11.04 8.16 5.08
CA SER A 26 -11.79 9.21 4.38
C SER A 26 -10.88 10.30 3.83
N VAL A 27 -9.89 10.73 4.61
CA VAL A 27 -8.89 11.70 4.16
C VAL A 27 -8.06 11.14 3.01
N ALA A 28 -7.58 9.90 3.12
CA ALA A 28 -6.82 9.24 2.05
C ALA A 28 -7.67 9.12 0.75
N ALA A 29 -8.94 8.73 0.87
CA ALA A 29 -9.85 8.66 -0.27
C ALA A 29 -10.08 10.03 -0.91
N ALA A 30 -10.29 11.07 -0.10
CA ALA A 30 -10.45 12.44 -0.58
C ALA A 30 -9.20 12.92 -1.33
N VAL A 31 -8.01 12.66 -0.79
CA VAL A 31 -6.73 12.98 -1.45
C VAL A 31 -6.64 12.27 -2.81
N VAL A 32 -6.92 10.96 -2.86
CA VAL A 32 -6.91 10.21 -4.13
C VAL A 32 -7.89 10.80 -5.15
N LEU A 33 -9.09 11.21 -4.73
CA LEU A 33 -10.07 11.86 -5.61
C LEU A 33 -9.55 13.19 -6.16
N VAL A 34 -8.86 13.99 -5.36
CA VAL A 34 -8.23 15.24 -5.81
C VAL A 34 -7.18 14.98 -6.89
N HIS A 35 -6.51 13.83 -6.90
CA HIS A 35 -5.57 13.47 -7.98
C HIS A 35 -6.29 12.95 -9.24
N ILE A 36 -7.28 12.06 -9.08
CA ILE A 36 -7.92 11.36 -10.21
C ILE A 36 -8.93 12.24 -10.96
N VAL A 37 -9.69 13.08 -10.26
CA VAL A 37 -10.77 13.87 -10.89
C VAL A 37 -10.23 14.86 -11.93
N PRO A 38 -9.20 15.68 -11.66
CA PRO A 38 -8.62 16.58 -12.66
C PRO A 38 -7.99 15.82 -13.84
N LEU A 39 -7.35 14.68 -13.57
CA LEU A 39 -6.78 13.81 -14.62
C LEU A 39 -7.86 13.40 -15.62
N LEU A 40 -8.98 12.87 -15.13
CA LEU A 40 -10.08 12.42 -15.97
C LEU A 40 -10.82 13.57 -16.66
N LEU A 41 -10.96 14.71 -16.01
CA LEU A 41 -11.59 15.90 -16.61
C LEU A 41 -10.78 16.50 -17.74
N ILE A 42 -9.44 16.52 -17.61
CA ILE A 42 -8.55 17.16 -18.58
C ILE A 42 -8.22 16.22 -19.74
N PHE A 43 -7.80 14.98 -19.43
CA PHE A 43 -7.34 14.04 -20.45
C PHE A 43 -8.41 13.05 -20.89
N GLY A 44 -9.51 12.90 -20.14
CA GLY A 44 -10.49 11.85 -20.39
C GLY A 44 -9.98 10.45 -20.00
N PRO A 45 -10.86 9.45 -19.95
CA PRO A 45 -10.52 8.09 -19.51
C PRO A 45 -9.61 7.33 -20.50
N GLU A 46 -9.78 7.56 -21.81
CA GLU A 46 -9.00 6.85 -22.83
C GLU A 46 -7.52 7.29 -22.84
N LEU A 47 -7.25 8.60 -22.78
CA LEU A 47 -5.88 9.08 -22.78
C LEU A 47 -5.22 8.82 -21.41
N SER A 48 -5.93 9.08 -20.30
CA SER A 48 -5.39 8.88 -18.95
C SER A 48 -4.94 7.44 -18.68
N SER A 49 -5.65 6.45 -19.22
CA SER A 49 -5.30 5.03 -19.07
C SER A 49 -4.08 4.61 -19.89
N ASN A 50 -3.73 5.37 -20.93
CA ASN A 50 -2.57 5.10 -21.78
C ASN A 50 -1.30 5.84 -21.34
N LEU A 51 -1.42 6.87 -20.48
CA LEU A 51 -0.28 7.59 -19.92
C LEU A 51 0.49 6.71 -18.93
N ASN A 52 1.82 6.70 -19.05
CA ASN A 52 2.70 6.01 -18.10
C ASN A 52 2.81 6.76 -16.77
N TYR A 53 2.81 8.08 -16.83
CA TYR A 53 2.93 8.96 -15.68
C TYR A 53 1.86 10.06 -15.76
N PRO A 54 0.57 9.70 -15.64
CA PRO A 54 -0.54 10.62 -15.85
C PRO A 54 -0.42 11.87 -14.96
N GLU A 55 -0.03 11.70 -13.70
CA GLU A 55 0.15 12.79 -12.75
C GLU A 55 1.26 13.78 -13.16
N LEU A 56 2.38 13.28 -13.70
CA LEU A 56 3.44 14.16 -14.23
C LEU A 56 2.95 14.92 -15.46
N GLU A 57 2.18 14.27 -16.32
CA GLU A 57 1.63 14.93 -17.52
C GLU A 57 0.58 15.99 -17.16
N LEU A 58 -0.22 15.74 -16.12
CA LEU A 58 -1.14 16.73 -15.56
C LEU A 58 -0.41 17.97 -15.04
N LEU A 59 0.68 17.78 -14.30
CA LEU A 59 1.52 18.88 -13.82
C LEU A 59 2.09 19.70 -14.97
N ARG A 60 2.57 19.02 -16.02
CA ARG A 60 3.08 19.68 -17.25
C ARG A 60 1.98 20.43 -18.00
N PHE A 61 0.75 19.92 -18.00
CA PHE A 61 -0.40 20.60 -18.63
C PHE A 61 -0.81 21.87 -17.87
N MET A 62 -0.82 21.84 -16.53
CA MET A 62 -1.13 23.03 -15.71
C MET A 62 -0.06 24.13 -15.79
N ARG A 63 1.11 23.84 -16.39
CA ARG A 63 2.27 24.72 -16.53
C ARG A 63 2.08 25.89 -17.50
N SER A 64 0.89 26.11 -18.06
CA SER A 64 0.63 27.24 -18.98
C SER A 64 0.73 28.63 -18.31
N GLY A 65 1.00 28.72 -17.00
CA GLY A 65 1.32 29.96 -16.28
C GLY A 65 2.72 29.91 -15.63
N SER A 66 3.54 30.90 -15.94
CA SER A 66 4.98 31.08 -15.63
C SER A 66 5.46 30.86 -14.18
N PHE A 67 4.58 30.79 -13.18
CA PHE A 67 4.97 30.64 -11.75
C PHE A 67 5.19 29.17 -11.32
N LEU A 68 4.53 28.20 -11.95
CA LEU A 68 4.63 26.78 -11.58
C LEU A 68 5.86 26.08 -12.17
N GLU A 69 6.52 26.68 -13.17
CA GLU A 69 7.62 26.09 -13.92
C GLU A 69 8.89 25.87 -13.07
N THR A 70 9.05 26.60 -11.97
CA THR A 70 10.21 26.48 -11.04
C THR A 70 10.00 25.45 -9.93
N LEU A 71 8.76 24.95 -9.72
CA LEU A 71 8.45 24.00 -8.63
C LEU A 71 8.66 22.53 -9.02
N ASP A 72 8.91 22.22 -10.30
CA ASP A 72 9.11 20.86 -10.82
C ASP A 72 10.14 20.05 -9.99
N PRO A 73 11.35 20.57 -9.68
CA PRO A 73 12.32 19.81 -8.89
C PRO A 73 11.87 19.58 -7.44
N ALA A 74 11.14 20.55 -6.85
CA ALA A 74 10.68 20.45 -5.47
C ALA A 74 9.57 19.39 -5.31
N LEU A 75 8.65 19.31 -6.28
CA LEU A 75 7.61 18.29 -6.30
C LEU A 75 8.19 16.89 -6.49
N ILE A 76 9.17 16.74 -7.40
CA ILE A 76 9.88 15.47 -7.59
C ILE A 76 10.65 15.07 -6.33
N ALA A 77 11.29 16.02 -5.64
CA ALA A 77 11.99 15.76 -4.38
C ALA A 77 11.02 15.31 -3.28
N LEU A 78 9.86 15.98 -3.13
CA LEU A 78 8.83 15.60 -2.17
C LEU A 78 8.28 14.20 -2.46
N TRP A 79 8.06 13.88 -3.73
CA TRP A 79 7.64 12.55 -4.16
C TRP A 79 8.71 11.48 -3.86
N LEU A 80 9.98 11.78 -4.10
CA LEU A 80 11.09 10.88 -3.82
C LEU A 80 11.24 10.61 -2.31
N ILE A 81 11.10 11.64 -1.47
CA ILE A 81 11.09 11.50 -0.01
C ILE A 81 9.93 10.59 0.41
N SER A 82 8.75 10.77 -0.18
CA SER A 82 7.57 9.95 0.11
C SER A 82 7.81 8.48 -0.24
N ILE A 83 8.45 8.19 -1.38
CA ILE A 83 8.87 6.84 -1.75
C ILE A 83 9.85 6.28 -0.73
N PHE A 84 10.85 7.06 -0.33
CA PHE A 84 11.87 6.61 0.61
C PHE A 84 11.26 6.23 1.97
N VAL A 85 10.38 7.06 2.51
CA VAL A 85 9.64 6.77 3.75
C VAL A 85 8.80 5.51 3.59
N LYS A 86 8.11 5.35 2.45
CA LYS A 86 7.28 4.16 2.18
C LYS A 86 8.13 2.88 2.08
N LEU A 87 9.30 2.95 1.43
CA LEU A 87 10.23 1.82 1.33
C LEU A 87 10.75 1.42 2.71
N GLY A 88 11.19 2.38 3.51
CA GLY A 88 11.65 2.13 4.89
C GLY A 88 10.56 1.47 5.73
N PHE A 89 9.32 1.94 5.60
CA PHE A 89 8.17 1.34 6.27
C PHE A 89 7.90 -0.11 5.84
N ILE A 90 7.98 -0.41 4.54
CA ILE A 90 7.79 -1.78 4.02
C ILE A 90 8.88 -2.71 4.55
N VAL A 91 10.15 -2.30 4.50
CA VAL A 91 11.28 -3.09 5.05
C VAL A 91 11.07 -3.36 6.54
N PHE A 92 10.67 -2.34 7.31
CA PHE A 92 10.37 -2.48 8.72
C PHE A 92 9.27 -3.52 8.97
N VAL A 93 8.14 -3.43 8.26
CA VAL A 93 7.04 -4.37 8.41
C VAL A 93 7.44 -5.80 8.06
N ILE A 94 8.17 -6.00 6.95
CA ILE A 94 8.65 -7.33 6.56
C ILE A 94 9.58 -7.90 7.63
N SER A 95 10.51 -7.08 8.16
CA SER A 95 11.43 -7.51 9.23
C SER A 95 10.68 -7.90 10.51
N LEU A 96 9.61 -7.18 10.84
CA LEU A 96 8.76 -7.48 12.00
C LEU A 96 8.00 -8.79 11.81
N ILE A 97 7.43 -9.03 10.62
CA ILE A 97 6.74 -10.28 10.30
C ILE A 97 7.71 -11.46 10.41
N LEU A 98 8.89 -11.36 9.78
CA LEU A 98 9.89 -12.43 9.82
C LEU A 98 10.34 -12.72 11.25
N ALA A 99 10.69 -11.70 12.02
CA ALA A 99 11.11 -11.88 13.41
C ALA A 99 10.03 -12.60 14.23
N ARG A 100 8.75 -12.23 14.07
CA ARG A 100 7.63 -12.91 14.74
C ARG A 100 7.43 -14.34 14.26
N SER A 101 7.56 -14.63 12.97
CA SER A 101 7.47 -15.99 12.43
C SER A 101 8.55 -16.92 12.98
N PHE A 102 9.76 -16.40 13.19
CA PHE A 102 10.88 -17.15 13.77
C PHE A 102 10.98 -17.02 15.31
N ARG A 103 10.00 -16.38 15.96
CA ARG A 103 9.96 -16.12 17.41
C ARG A 103 11.21 -15.39 17.95
N LEU A 104 11.82 -14.55 17.12
CA LEU A 104 12.96 -13.71 17.48
C LEU A 104 12.48 -12.39 18.10
N THR A 105 13.13 -11.95 19.17
CA THR A 105 12.87 -10.68 19.84
C THR A 105 13.45 -9.48 19.07
N ASP A 106 14.50 -9.70 18.28
CA ASP A 106 15.21 -8.65 17.56
C ASP A 106 14.92 -8.67 16.06
N THR A 107 14.44 -7.54 15.54
CA THR A 107 14.19 -7.32 14.10
C THR A 107 15.44 -6.83 13.35
N LYS A 108 16.41 -6.25 14.06
CA LYS A 108 17.62 -5.60 13.51
C LYS A 108 18.42 -6.50 12.54
N PRO A 109 18.64 -7.81 12.81
CA PRO A 109 19.44 -8.66 11.92
C PRO A 109 18.81 -8.85 10.53
N PHE A 110 17.49 -8.71 10.41
CA PHE A 110 16.77 -8.94 9.16
C PHE A 110 16.68 -7.72 8.26
N VAL A 111 16.84 -6.51 8.80
CA VAL A 111 16.68 -5.26 8.03
C VAL A 111 17.66 -5.20 6.85
N PHE A 112 18.93 -5.51 7.11
CA PHE A 112 19.97 -5.50 6.08
C PHE A 112 19.72 -6.52 4.95
N PRO A 113 19.56 -7.84 5.22
CA PRO A 113 19.34 -8.82 4.16
C PRO A 113 18.04 -8.58 3.39
N ILE A 114 16.96 -8.13 4.04
CA ILE A 114 15.71 -7.77 3.36
C ILE A 114 15.93 -6.61 2.39
N THR A 115 16.62 -5.56 2.83
CA THR A 115 16.88 -4.38 1.99
C THR A 115 17.70 -4.75 0.76
N VAL A 116 18.76 -5.55 0.95
CA VAL A 116 19.59 -6.05 -0.17
C VAL A 116 18.76 -6.92 -1.10
N PHE A 117 17.95 -7.83 -0.57
CA PHE A 117 17.09 -8.69 -1.38
C PHE A 117 16.10 -7.90 -2.23
N ILE A 118 15.45 -6.87 -1.67
CA ILE A 118 14.53 -6.00 -2.41
C ILE A 118 15.29 -5.21 -3.50
N ALA A 119 16.45 -4.65 -3.17
CA ALA A 119 17.24 -3.86 -4.12
C ALA A 119 17.72 -4.71 -5.31
N VAL A 120 18.30 -5.89 -5.04
CA VAL A 120 18.77 -6.82 -6.08
C VAL A 120 17.59 -7.41 -6.85
N GLY A 121 16.51 -7.79 -6.16
CA GLY A 121 15.29 -8.31 -6.77
C GLY A 121 14.66 -7.31 -7.74
N SER A 122 14.64 -6.01 -7.39
CA SER A 122 14.14 -4.96 -8.27
C SER A 122 14.90 -4.91 -9.61
N LEU A 123 16.23 -5.03 -9.57
CA LEU A 123 17.08 -5.03 -10.77
C LEU A 123 16.93 -6.31 -11.60
N ALA A 124 16.66 -7.44 -10.95
CA ALA A 124 16.49 -8.73 -11.63
C ALA A 124 15.12 -8.87 -12.32
N ILE A 125 14.07 -8.37 -11.68
CA ILE A 125 12.67 -8.54 -12.11
C ILE A 125 12.30 -7.54 -13.21
N VAL A 126 12.72 -6.27 -13.08
CA VAL A 126 12.33 -5.22 -14.03
C VAL A 126 13.56 -4.77 -14.83
N LYS A 127 13.75 -5.38 -16.00
CA LYS A 127 14.89 -5.05 -16.89
C LYS A 127 14.55 -3.97 -17.93
N SER A 128 13.25 -3.74 -18.19
CA SER A 128 12.77 -2.78 -19.18
C SER A 128 11.43 -2.17 -18.75
N ASN A 129 11.20 -0.91 -19.15
CA ASN A 129 9.93 -0.21 -18.95
C ASN A 129 8.73 -0.94 -19.61
N THR A 130 8.97 -1.71 -20.68
CA THR A 130 7.91 -2.50 -21.34
C THR A 130 7.49 -3.70 -20.49
N GLN A 131 8.43 -4.38 -19.84
CA GLN A 131 8.15 -5.46 -18.87
C GLN A 131 7.44 -4.89 -17.63
N PHE A 132 7.85 -3.72 -17.16
CA PHE A 132 7.17 -3.05 -16.05
C PHE A 132 5.69 -2.78 -16.37
N ARG A 133 5.39 -2.22 -17.55
CA ARG A 133 4.00 -1.98 -17.98
C ARG A 133 3.18 -3.26 -18.06
N SER A 134 3.71 -4.35 -18.64
CA SER A 134 2.95 -5.60 -18.74
C SER A 134 2.69 -6.24 -17.38
N MET A 135 3.65 -6.16 -16.45
CA MET A 135 3.48 -6.63 -15.08
C MET A 135 2.42 -5.82 -14.32
N MET A 136 2.44 -4.49 -14.47
CA MET A 136 1.46 -3.59 -13.86
C MET A 136 0.05 -3.76 -14.43
N GLY A 137 -0.10 -4.14 -15.71
CA GLY A 137 -1.39 -4.32 -16.37
C GLY A 137 -2.18 -5.57 -15.99
N GLY A 138 -1.59 -6.57 -15.31
CA GLY A 138 -2.33 -7.78 -14.93
C GLY A 138 -1.68 -8.68 -13.88
N GLY A 139 -0.37 -8.87 -13.93
CA GLY A 139 0.32 -9.82 -13.03
C GLY A 139 0.40 -9.33 -11.58
N LEU A 140 0.81 -8.09 -11.36
CA LEU A 140 1.00 -7.53 -10.02
C LEU A 140 -0.32 -7.17 -9.33
N LEU A 141 -1.30 -6.67 -10.09
CA LEU A 141 -2.63 -6.37 -9.56
C LEU A 141 -3.27 -7.61 -8.93
N THR A 142 -3.12 -8.77 -9.55
CA THR A 142 -3.66 -10.04 -9.03
C THR A 142 -3.05 -10.40 -7.67
N VAL A 143 -1.75 -10.23 -7.47
CA VAL A 143 -1.08 -10.47 -6.18
C VAL A 143 -1.56 -9.49 -5.12
N PHE A 144 -1.75 -8.21 -5.47
CA PHE A 144 -2.29 -7.21 -4.56
C PHE A 144 -3.70 -7.56 -4.09
N TRP A 145 -4.58 -7.98 -5.01
CA TRP A 145 -5.95 -8.41 -4.68
C TRP A 145 -5.98 -9.60 -3.70
N ILE A 146 -5.10 -10.59 -3.88
CA ILE A 146 -5.01 -11.74 -2.97
C ILE A 146 -4.55 -11.30 -1.57
N SER A 147 -3.60 -10.37 -1.48
CA SER A 147 -3.05 -9.88 -0.20
C SER A 147 -4.07 -9.10 0.65
N GLU A 148 -5.07 -8.48 0.01
CA GLU A 148 -6.14 -7.74 0.66
C GLU A 148 -7.28 -8.66 1.12
N LEU A 149 -7.34 -9.90 0.59
CA LEU A 149 -8.32 -10.90 0.99
C LEU A 149 -7.97 -11.57 2.34
N ILE A 150 -6.70 -11.51 2.77
CA ILE A 150 -6.19 -12.20 3.96
C ILE A 150 -7.00 -11.88 5.23
N PRO A 151 -7.33 -10.62 5.56
CA PRO A 151 -8.16 -10.30 6.72
C PRO A 151 -9.57 -10.88 6.63
N VAL A 152 -10.16 -10.91 5.44
CA VAL A 152 -11.50 -11.45 5.20
C VAL A 152 -11.50 -12.96 5.43
N VAL A 153 -10.49 -13.67 4.92
CA VAL A 153 -10.33 -15.12 5.15
C VAL A 153 -10.17 -15.40 6.64
N TYR A 154 -9.35 -14.63 7.36
CA TYR A 154 -9.19 -14.80 8.80
C TYR A 154 -10.50 -14.60 9.56
N TYR A 155 -11.26 -13.54 9.23
CA TYR A 155 -12.56 -13.26 9.84
C TYR A 155 -13.60 -14.37 9.56
N LEU A 156 -13.62 -14.92 8.34
CA LEU A 156 -14.51 -16.02 7.99
C LEU A 156 -14.17 -17.29 8.78
N VAL A 157 -12.88 -17.64 8.88
CA VAL A 157 -12.43 -18.80 9.66
C VAL A 157 -12.79 -18.64 11.14
N ASP A 158 -12.60 -17.45 11.71
CA ASP A 158 -12.97 -17.16 13.09
C ASP A 158 -14.47 -17.28 13.34
N THR A 159 -15.29 -16.76 12.42
CA THR A 159 -16.76 -16.84 12.51
C THR A 159 -17.26 -18.29 12.45
N ILE A 160 -16.70 -19.10 11.53
CA ILE A 160 -17.05 -20.52 11.40
C ILE A 160 -16.65 -21.28 12.67
N ARG A 161 -15.46 -21.04 13.20
CA ARG A 161 -14.98 -21.69 14.42
C ARG A 161 -15.83 -21.32 15.64
N ARG A 162 -16.25 -20.06 15.76
CA ARG A 162 -17.11 -19.60 16.87
C ARG A 162 -18.48 -20.27 16.83
N ASN A 163 -19.07 -20.38 15.65
CA ASN A 163 -20.38 -21.03 15.49
C ASN A 163 -20.32 -22.54 15.77
N TRP A 164 -19.26 -23.24 15.36
CA TRP A 164 -19.06 -24.65 15.70
C TRP A 164 -18.69 -24.91 17.17
N GLY A 165 -18.08 -23.93 17.86
CA GLY A 165 -17.83 -24.02 19.30
C GLY A 165 -19.12 -23.97 20.12
N GLN A 166 -20.04 -23.07 19.76
CA GLN A 166 -21.33 -22.91 20.45
C GLN A 166 -22.28 -24.09 20.21
N GLU A 167 -22.23 -24.72 19.04
CA GLU A 167 -23.05 -25.89 18.72
C GLU A 167 -22.62 -27.14 19.50
N LYS A 168 -21.35 -27.24 19.90
CA LYS A 168 -20.85 -28.32 20.77
C LYS A 168 -21.20 -28.14 22.24
N GLU A 169 -21.28 -26.91 22.73
CA GLU A 169 -21.70 -26.62 24.11
C GLU A 169 -23.22 -26.85 24.28
N ALA A 170 -24.03 -26.48 23.28
CA ALA A 170 -25.48 -26.67 23.28
C ALA A 170 -25.95 -28.14 23.10
N SER A 171 -25.09 -29.05 22.61
CA SER A 171 -25.41 -30.48 22.53
C SER A 171 -24.93 -31.29 23.74
N SER A 172 -24.32 -30.64 24.73
CA SER A 172 -23.79 -31.25 25.96
C SER A 172 -24.57 -30.87 27.23
N GLU A 173 -25.61 -30.04 27.10
CA GLU A 173 -26.67 -29.81 28.10
C GLU A 173 -27.92 -30.63 27.76
#